data_AF-A0A1Y3G1M7-F1
#
_entry.id   AF-A0A1Y3G1M7-F1
#
_cell.length_a   1.000
_cell.length_b   1.000
_cell.length_c   1.000
_cell.angle_alpha   90.00
_cell.angle_beta   90.00
_cell.angle_gamma   90.00
#
_symmetry.space_group_name_H-M   'P 1'
#
loop_
_entity.id
_entity.type
_entity.pdbx_description
1 polymer ?
#
loop_
_entity_poly.entity_id
_entity_poly.type
_entity_poly.pdbx_seq_one_letter_code
_entity_poly.pdbx_strand_id
1 'polypeptide(L)'
;MAIITVTGASGSSVQVTVDGSQQSSLVQHASSVAAQLSGDLANLDIRDLTSGSDSFSNQRGYGVITAAGSYQVSGNASWLTVGGISDTLAGAVSVDATGVTNALTVLGGAGGINFTAGSQGGQFTGGAGDNTFNGNSSGGNWDIRTGDGNDTINSGNGDNTINAGGGANQIILGSGVNSVISEGQDTITASSGTQSITLNGASSTVDVGDNSLVTSNAPLGGENITVGSNSTVYGSNSTISGAKGDTISLSGSTGTVFGGNQGTIGAGQGNFVVNQADNANVNIAGDLIFRGGTGETTISAGKSTVFGADGLDVTMDATSASSLFVATVGNETLNAASSVFGIHAFGADSGTTQQIMIGGTGADTLVAGTGNATLTGGSGAANVFGFRNGVAGADYTITDFGSAAGNQVLLVDYDKYYGGSNSSAFQKVLDNAEHSTKNGVASTTITLADNSKITFDGVSSLTAKDFTGF
;
A
#
# COMPACT_ATOMS: atom_id res chain seq x y z
N MET A 1 -4.66 28.40 -16.52
CA MET A 1 -5.77 29.21 -16.01
C MET A 1 -6.83 29.32 -17.09
N ALA A 2 -8.04 28.91 -16.76
CA ALA A 2 -9.23 29.11 -17.58
C ALA A 2 -10.21 30.02 -16.82
N ILE A 3 -10.96 30.83 -17.56
CA ILE A 3 -11.96 31.73 -16.99
C ILE A 3 -13.34 31.15 -17.29
N ILE A 4 -14.09 30.84 -16.24
CA ILE A 4 -15.50 30.46 -16.33
C ILE A 4 -16.34 31.71 -16.19
N THR A 5 -17.19 31.97 -17.18
CA THR A 5 -18.15 33.07 -17.13
C THR A 5 -19.44 32.57 -16.53
N VAL A 6 -19.84 33.17 -15.41
CA VAL A 6 -21.07 32.87 -14.68
C VAL A 6 -21.99 34.08 -14.81
N THR A 7 -23.29 33.83 -14.95
CA THR A 7 -24.27 34.92 -14.96
C THR A 7 -24.40 35.48 -13.55
N GLY A 8 -24.00 36.72 -13.33
CA GLY A 8 -24.17 37.45 -12.07
C GLY A 8 -25.56 38.06 -11.90
N ALA A 9 -25.72 38.89 -10.87
CA ALA A 9 -26.99 39.57 -10.66
C ALA A 9 -27.19 40.67 -11.73
N SER A 10 -28.45 40.99 -12.02
CA SER A 10 -28.85 42.02 -13.00
C SER A 10 -28.33 41.79 -14.44
N GLY A 11 -27.96 40.56 -14.82
CA GLY A 11 -27.45 40.22 -16.14
C GLY A 11 -25.97 40.57 -16.36
N SER A 12 -25.25 40.93 -15.30
CA SER A 12 -23.80 41.08 -15.32
C SER A 12 -23.10 39.73 -15.49
N SER A 13 -21.85 39.71 -15.93
CA SER A 13 -21.02 38.51 -15.99
C SER A 13 -20.01 38.52 -14.86
N VAL A 14 -19.96 37.44 -14.07
CA VAL A 14 -18.94 37.21 -13.05
C VAL A 14 -17.95 36.21 -13.61
N GLN A 15 -16.67 36.54 -13.52
CA GLN A 15 -15.58 35.68 -13.95
C GLN A 15 -15.02 34.93 -12.75
N VAL A 16 -14.98 33.61 -12.91
CA VAL A 16 -14.43 32.66 -11.95
C VAL A 16 -13.20 32.04 -12.59
N THR A 17 -12.03 32.36 -12.03
CA THR A 17 -10.77 31.78 -12.49
C THR A 17 -10.58 30.39 -11.86
N VAL A 18 -10.32 29.40 -12.69
CA VAL A 18 -9.97 28.04 -12.29
C VAL A 18 -8.64 27.65 -12.92
N ASP A 19 -7.83 26.90 -12.19
CA ASP A 19 -6.54 26.46 -12.70
C ASP A 19 -6.64 25.27 -13.67
N GLY A 20 -5.59 25.12 -14.47
CA GLY A 20 -5.53 24.14 -15.55
C GLY A 20 -5.90 24.66 -16.95
N SER A 21 -5.93 23.73 -17.90
CA SER A 21 -6.35 23.93 -19.30
C SER A 21 -7.83 23.62 -19.46
N GLN A 22 -8.47 24.01 -20.57
CA GLN A 22 -9.91 23.73 -20.82
C GLN A 22 -10.29 22.24 -20.77
N GLN A 23 -9.31 21.35 -20.83
CA GLN A 23 -9.51 19.90 -20.78
C GLN A 23 -9.35 19.32 -19.37
N SER A 24 -8.96 20.10 -18.35
CA SER A 24 -8.84 19.59 -16.98
C SER A 24 -10.20 19.23 -16.39
N SER A 25 -10.20 18.24 -15.48
CA SER A 25 -11.39 17.77 -14.75
C SER A 25 -12.07 18.91 -13.99
N LEU A 26 -11.29 19.77 -13.33
CA LEU A 26 -11.80 20.93 -12.59
C LEU A 26 -12.50 21.94 -13.49
N VAL A 27 -11.91 22.27 -14.65
CA VAL A 27 -12.51 23.23 -15.59
C VAL A 27 -13.82 22.69 -16.16
N GLN A 28 -13.86 21.40 -16.51
CA GLN A 28 -15.09 20.73 -16.96
C GLN A 28 -16.16 20.72 -15.87
N HIS A 29 -15.78 20.43 -14.62
CA HIS A 29 -16.68 20.48 -13.48
C HIS A 29 -17.24 21.88 -13.25
N ALA A 30 -16.38 22.90 -13.14
CA ALA A 30 -16.79 24.29 -12.95
C ALA A 30 -17.70 24.78 -14.09
N SER A 31 -17.39 24.41 -15.34
CA SER A 31 -18.24 24.72 -16.51
C SER A 31 -19.61 24.06 -16.42
N SER A 32 -19.66 22.79 -16.00
CA SER A 32 -20.91 22.06 -15.78
C SER A 32 -21.75 22.70 -14.68
N VAL A 33 -21.12 23.08 -13.55
CA VAL A 33 -21.78 23.77 -12.43
C VAL A 33 -22.35 25.13 -12.89
N ALA A 34 -21.57 25.91 -13.66
CA ALA A 34 -22.04 27.18 -14.21
C ALA A 34 -23.21 27.00 -15.21
N ALA A 35 -23.19 25.94 -16.02
CA ALA A 35 -24.30 25.60 -16.92
C ALA A 35 -25.57 25.18 -16.16
N GLN A 36 -25.43 24.41 -15.08
CA GLN A 36 -26.55 24.06 -14.20
C GLN A 36 -27.19 25.30 -13.57
N LEU A 37 -26.37 26.21 -13.02
CA LEU A 37 -26.84 27.49 -12.50
C LEU A 37 -27.59 28.28 -13.59
N SER A 38 -27.03 28.37 -14.80
CA SER A 38 -27.64 29.09 -15.93
C SER A 38 -29.03 28.56 -16.29
N GLY A 39 -29.26 27.25 -16.17
CA GLY A 39 -30.57 26.64 -16.38
C GLY A 39 -31.58 26.88 -15.26
N ASP A 40 -31.11 27.26 -14.07
CA ASP A 40 -31.93 27.42 -12.86
C ASP A 40 -32.30 28.89 -12.56
N LEU A 41 -31.64 29.86 -13.20
CA LEU A 41 -31.77 31.30 -12.91
C LEU A 41 -33.20 31.82 -12.81
N ALA A 42 -34.12 31.33 -13.63
CA ALA A 42 -35.52 31.78 -13.64
C ALA A 42 -36.29 31.45 -12.34
N ASN A 43 -35.78 30.53 -11.51
CA ASN A 43 -36.39 30.07 -10.28
C ASN A 43 -35.67 30.60 -9.01
N LEU A 44 -34.72 31.51 -9.17
CA LEU A 44 -33.84 31.96 -8.09
C LEU A 44 -34.13 33.42 -7.69
N ASP A 45 -34.00 33.69 -6.39
CA ASP A 45 -33.88 35.04 -5.85
C ASP A 45 -32.41 35.47 -5.95
N ILE A 46 -32.07 36.22 -7.00
CA ILE A 46 -30.70 36.57 -7.37
C ILE A 46 -30.33 37.93 -6.78
N ARG A 47 -29.22 37.99 -6.04
CA ARG A 47 -28.76 39.23 -5.37
C ARG A 47 -27.24 39.37 -5.42
N ASP A 48 -26.77 40.58 -5.66
CA ASP A 48 -25.41 40.97 -5.30
C ASP A 48 -25.34 41.11 -3.77
N LEU A 49 -24.43 40.37 -3.14
CA LEU A 49 -24.25 40.38 -1.70
C LEU A 49 -23.30 41.51 -1.27
N THR A 50 -23.49 41.99 -0.06
CA THR A 50 -22.62 43.00 0.55
C THR A 50 -21.98 42.44 1.81
N SER A 51 -20.72 42.79 2.09
CA SER A 51 -20.07 42.30 3.31
C SER A 51 -20.91 42.61 4.55
N GLY A 52 -21.13 41.61 5.38
CA GLY A 52 -22.12 41.65 6.45
C GLY A 52 -23.03 40.43 6.41
N SER A 53 -24.30 40.61 6.77
CA SER A 53 -25.29 39.53 6.85
C SER A 53 -26.31 39.59 5.72
N ASP A 54 -26.44 38.48 5.00
CA ASP A 54 -27.36 38.29 3.89
C ASP A 54 -28.27 37.09 4.16
N SER A 55 -29.58 37.25 3.96
CA SER A 55 -30.57 36.21 4.23
C SER A 55 -31.58 36.05 3.10
N PHE A 56 -31.86 34.79 2.78
CA PHE A 56 -32.85 34.38 1.76
C PHE A 56 -34.02 33.65 2.42
N SER A 57 -35.25 34.14 2.25
CA SER A 57 -36.41 33.65 3.00
C SER A 57 -37.55 33.09 2.13
N ASN A 58 -37.71 33.55 0.89
CA ASN A 58 -38.93 33.28 0.11
C ASN A 58 -38.75 32.20 -0.98
N GLN A 59 -37.62 32.20 -1.67
CA GLN A 59 -37.30 31.29 -2.77
C GLN A 59 -35.87 30.78 -2.60
N ARG A 60 -35.44 29.87 -3.47
CA ARG A 60 -34.04 29.43 -3.51
C ARG A 60 -33.16 30.63 -3.86
N GLY A 61 -32.19 30.92 -2.99
CA GLY A 61 -31.33 32.09 -3.12
C GLY A 61 -30.13 31.86 -4.02
N TYR A 62 -29.77 32.87 -4.81
CA TYR A 62 -28.49 32.97 -5.50
C TYR A 62 -27.77 34.25 -5.09
N GLY A 63 -26.68 34.10 -4.35
CA GLY A 63 -25.81 35.21 -3.95
C GLY A 63 -24.61 35.37 -4.87
N VAL A 64 -24.33 36.61 -5.26
CA VAL A 64 -23.17 36.97 -6.09
C VAL A 64 -22.24 37.87 -5.27
N ILE A 65 -20.98 37.45 -5.10
CA ILE A 65 -19.95 38.15 -4.35
C ILE A 65 -18.84 38.59 -5.30
N THR A 66 -18.69 39.90 -5.50
CA THR A 66 -17.70 40.48 -6.40
C THR A 66 -16.66 41.37 -5.71
N ALA A 67 -16.66 41.39 -4.38
CA ALA A 67 -15.74 42.19 -3.58
C ALA A 67 -15.20 41.40 -2.40
N ALA A 68 -13.94 41.67 -2.03
CA ALA A 68 -13.32 41.14 -0.82
C ALA A 68 -14.13 41.54 0.43
N GLY A 69 -14.14 40.67 1.44
CA GLY A 69 -14.87 40.91 2.68
C GLY A 69 -15.39 39.63 3.34
N SER A 70 -16.12 39.83 4.43
CA SER A 70 -16.76 38.75 5.19
C SER A 70 -18.27 38.77 4.95
N TYR A 71 -18.84 37.62 4.63
CA TYR A 71 -20.25 37.44 4.27
C TYR A 71 -20.85 36.34 5.14
N GLN A 72 -21.96 36.65 5.78
CA GLN A 72 -22.74 35.73 6.62
C GLN A 72 -24.02 35.42 5.86
N VAL A 73 -24.10 34.24 5.26
CA VAL A 73 -25.20 33.82 4.40
C VAL A 73 -26.13 32.88 5.16
N SER A 74 -27.44 33.14 5.09
CA SER A 74 -28.43 32.36 5.83
C SER A 74 -29.73 32.11 5.05
N GLY A 75 -30.51 31.16 5.56
CA GLY A 75 -31.80 30.78 5.01
C GLY A 75 -31.68 29.91 3.76
N ASN A 76 -32.55 30.12 2.79
CA ASN A 76 -32.77 29.22 1.66
C ASN A 76 -31.76 29.40 0.50
N ALA A 77 -30.55 29.89 0.78
CA ALA A 77 -29.50 30.03 -0.23
C ALA A 77 -29.17 28.66 -0.85
N SER A 78 -29.13 28.59 -2.18
CA SER A 78 -28.79 27.36 -2.93
C SER A 78 -27.58 27.53 -3.84
N TRP A 79 -27.24 28.78 -4.17
CA TRP A 79 -26.11 29.10 -5.05
C TRP A 79 -25.32 30.28 -4.49
N LEU A 80 -24.00 30.18 -4.56
CA LEU A 80 -23.08 31.30 -4.36
C LEU A 80 -22.06 31.33 -5.50
N THR A 81 -21.81 32.51 -6.04
CA THR A 81 -20.68 32.75 -6.93
C THR A 81 -19.77 33.79 -6.32
N VAL A 82 -18.49 33.48 -6.23
CA VAL A 82 -17.45 34.37 -5.73
C VAL A 82 -16.46 34.60 -6.86
N GLY A 83 -16.38 35.81 -7.40
CA GLY A 83 -15.52 36.09 -8.55
C GLY A 83 -15.46 37.56 -8.94
N GLY A 84 -14.50 37.93 -9.80
CA GLY A 84 -14.34 39.31 -10.26
C GLY A 84 -15.26 39.65 -11.44
N ILE A 85 -15.65 40.92 -11.58
CA ILE A 85 -16.32 41.42 -12.81
C ILE A 85 -15.34 41.41 -14.01
N SER A 86 -14.03 41.43 -13.73
CA SER A 86 -12.94 41.38 -14.70
C SER A 86 -11.78 40.49 -14.22
N ASP A 87 -12.11 39.31 -13.70
CA ASP A 87 -11.22 38.22 -13.26
C ASP A 87 -10.63 38.34 -11.85
N THR A 88 -10.10 39.49 -11.43
CA THR A 88 -9.40 39.59 -10.14
C THR A 88 -10.24 40.17 -9.00
N LEU A 89 -10.44 39.37 -7.94
CA LEU A 89 -10.88 39.88 -6.63
C LEU A 89 -9.73 40.66 -5.99
N ALA A 90 -10.04 41.83 -5.40
CA ALA A 90 -9.04 42.72 -4.80
C ALA A 90 -8.53 42.27 -3.41
N GLY A 91 -8.87 41.05 -2.98
CA GLY A 91 -8.53 40.48 -1.68
C GLY A 91 -9.34 39.23 -1.37
N ALA A 92 -9.06 38.61 -0.22
CA ALA A 92 -9.71 37.37 0.21
C ALA A 92 -11.21 37.57 0.50
N VAL A 93 -11.98 36.51 0.26
CA VAL A 93 -13.41 36.45 0.58
C VAL A 93 -13.63 35.38 1.65
N SER A 94 -14.31 35.76 2.72
CA SER A 94 -14.74 34.83 3.76
C SER A 94 -16.26 34.69 3.73
N VAL A 95 -16.77 33.46 3.61
CA VAL A 95 -18.19 33.14 3.58
C VAL A 95 -18.51 32.19 4.72
N ASP A 96 -19.41 32.60 5.58
CA ASP A 96 -20.00 31.77 6.61
C ASP A 96 -21.42 31.42 6.19
N ALA A 97 -21.63 30.15 5.86
CA ALA A 97 -22.90 29.59 5.43
C ALA A 97 -23.53 28.71 6.51
N THR A 98 -23.15 28.91 7.79
CA THR A 98 -23.69 28.12 8.91
C THR A 98 -25.20 28.28 9.10
N GLY A 99 -25.75 29.42 8.69
CA GLY A 99 -27.18 29.70 8.74
C GLY A 99 -27.96 29.23 7.50
N VAL A 100 -27.32 28.60 6.51
CA VAL A 100 -28.00 28.11 5.30
C VAL A 100 -28.70 26.79 5.59
N THR A 101 -29.92 26.64 5.07
CA THR A 101 -30.79 25.48 5.34
C THR A 101 -30.95 24.55 4.14
N ASN A 102 -30.65 25.04 2.93
CA ASN A 102 -30.72 24.26 1.70
C ASN A 102 -29.36 23.68 1.33
N ALA A 103 -29.35 22.65 0.48
CA ALA A 103 -28.13 22.24 -0.18
C ALA A 103 -27.54 23.42 -0.97
N LEU A 104 -26.24 23.62 -0.85
CA LEU A 104 -25.57 24.83 -1.34
C LEU A 104 -24.50 24.48 -2.39
N THR A 105 -24.53 25.15 -3.53
CA THR A 105 -23.46 25.06 -4.53
C THR A 105 -22.68 26.37 -4.56
N VAL A 106 -21.38 26.28 -4.32
CA VAL A 106 -20.46 27.42 -4.30
C VAL A 106 -19.49 27.30 -5.46
N LEU A 107 -19.42 28.33 -6.29
CA LEU A 107 -18.46 28.43 -7.37
C LEU A 107 -17.56 29.65 -7.13
N GLY A 108 -16.30 29.38 -6.85
CA GLY A 108 -15.32 30.35 -6.36
C GLY A 108 -14.14 30.54 -7.30
N GLY A 109 -13.73 31.79 -7.52
CA GLY A 109 -12.67 32.20 -8.45
C GLY A 109 -11.38 32.65 -7.76
N ALA A 110 -10.49 33.31 -8.52
CA ALA A 110 -9.15 33.70 -8.06
C ALA A 110 -9.15 34.51 -6.76
N GLY A 111 -8.14 34.22 -5.92
CA GLY A 111 -7.81 35.00 -4.72
C GLY A 111 -8.00 34.28 -3.39
N GLY A 112 -8.39 33.00 -3.43
CA GLY A 112 -8.61 32.18 -2.24
C GLY A 112 -9.92 32.50 -1.53
N ILE A 113 -10.65 31.47 -1.11
CA ILE A 113 -11.94 31.60 -0.43
C ILE A 113 -11.90 30.89 0.90
N ASN A 114 -12.27 31.58 1.98
CA ASN A 114 -12.48 30.96 3.29
C ASN A 114 -13.96 30.66 3.48
N PHE A 115 -14.37 29.42 3.23
CA PHE A 115 -15.75 28.99 3.31
C PHE A 115 -16.00 28.15 4.57
N THR A 116 -17.00 28.52 5.37
CA THR A 116 -17.51 27.74 6.50
C THR A 116 -18.90 27.21 6.17
N ALA A 117 -19.04 25.90 6.11
CA ALA A 117 -20.28 25.21 5.82
C ALA A 117 -21.22 25.16 7.05
N GLY A 118 -22.53 25.17 6.79
CA GLY A 118 -23.52 24.76 7.78
C GLY A 118 -23.74 23.24 7.76
N SER A 119 -24.82 22.79 8.40
CA SER A 119 -25.18 21.36 8.48
C SER A 119 -25.75 20.78 7.18
N GLN A 120 -25.92 21.61 6.15
CA GLN A 120 -26.32 21.18 4.81
C GLN A 120 -25.18 20.43 4.11
N GLY A 121 -25.53 19.61 3.12
CA GLY A 121 -24.59 19.15 2.10
C GLY A 121 -24.52 20.10 0.91
N GLY A 122 -23.66 19.80 -0.07
CA GLY A 122 -23.52 20.68 -1.21
C GLY A 122 -22.33 20.41 -2.10
N GLN A 123 -22.01 21.41 -2.93
CA GLN A 123 -20.84 21.43 -3.79
C GLN A 123 -20.02 22.67 -3.46
N PHE A 124 -18.71 22.52 -3.35
CA PHE A 124 -17.77 23.63 -3.24
C PHE A 124 -16.71 23.49 -4.33
N THR A 125 -16.60 24.50 -5.19
CA THR A 125 -15.53 24.62 -6.16
C THR A 125 -14.70 25.85 -5.81
N GLY A 126 -13.55 25.66 -5.16
CA GLY A 126 -12.52 26.68 -4.99
C GLY A 126 -11.66 26.70 -6.24
N GLY A 127 -11.63 27.81 -6.98
CA GLY A 127 -10.84 27.91 -8.20
C GLY A 127 -9.34 28.03 -7.89
N ALA A 128 -8.70 29.02 -8.51
CA ALA A 128 -7.28 29.28 -8.30
C ALA A 128 -6.96 29.90 -6.92
N GLY A 129 -5.78 29.57 -6.38
CA GLY A 129 -5.22 30.14 -5.15
C GLY A 129 -5.59 29.35 -3.89
N ASP A 130 -5.09 29.80 -2.74
CA ASP A 130 -5.24 29.07 -1.47
C ASP A 130 -6.67 29.19 -0.92
N ASN A 131 -7.44 28.11 -0.98
CA ASN A 131 -8.81 28.03 -0.48
C ASN A 131 -8.87 27.34 0.89
N THR A 132 -9.86 27.71 1.68
CA THR A 132 -10.21 27.01 2.91
C THR A 132 -11.67 26.56 2.85
N PHE A 133 -11.90 25.27 3.07
CA PHE A 133 -13.23 24.71 3.31
C PHE A 133 -13.31 24.17 4.74
N ASN A 134 -14.22 24.71 5.53
CA ASN A 134 -14.49 24.27 6.90
C ASN A 134 -15.89 23.67 6.99
N GLY A 135 -15.96 22.35 6.92
CA GLY A 135 -17.16 21.54 7.09
C GLY A 135 -17.72 21.58 8.51
N ASN A 136 -19.00 21.25 8.64
CA ASN A 136 -19.69 21.26 9.94
C ASN A 136 -19.59 19.90 10.63
N SER A 137 -19.41 19.90 11.96
CA SER A 137 -19.43 18.67 12.76
C SER A 137 -20.82 18.05 12.90
N SER A 138 -21.89 18.79 12.60
CA SER A 138 -23.26 18.27 12.60
C SER A 138 -23.59 17.44 11.35
N GLY A 139 -22.68 17.40 10.37
CA GLY A 139 -22.83 16.62 9.14
C GLY A 139 -23.09 17.48 7.90
N GLY A 140 -23.29 16.79 6.78
CA GLY A 140 -23.53 17.35 5.45
C GLY A 140 -22.63 16.66 4.44
N ASN A 141 -23.19 16.09 3.37
CA ASN A 141 -22.39 15.44 2.33
C ASN A 141 -21.91 16.51 1.33
N TRP A 142 -20.60 16.70 1.22
CA TRP A 142 -20.02 17.70 0.33
C TRP A 142 -19.19 17.08 -0.79
N ASP A 143 -19.32 17.67 -1.97
CA ASP A 143 -18.39 17.48 -3.07
C ASP A 143 -17.49 18.73 -3.16
N ILE A 144 -16.24 18.57 -2.74
CA ILE A 144 -15.27 19.63 -2.53
C ILE A 144 -14.20 19.48 -3.60
N ARG A 145 -14.06 20.48 -4.47
CA ARG A 145 -13.02 20.53 -5.49
C ARG A 145 -12.26 21.84 -5.41
N THR A 146 -10.94 21.76 -5.36
CA THR A 146 -10.06 22.93 -5.41
C THR A 146 -9.07 22.86 -6.58
N GLY A 147 -8.49 24.01 -6.95
CA GLY A 147 -7.52 24.17 -8.02
C GLY A 147 -6.07 23.99 -7.58
N ASP A 148 -5.16 24.72 -8.21
CA ASP A 148 -3.79 24.81 -7.70
C ASP A 148 -3.77 25.79 -6.51
N GLY A 149 -2.97 25.49 -5.50
CA GLY A 149 -2.87 26.29 -4.29
C GLY A 149 -2.48 25.41 -3.11
N ASN A 150 -2.21 26.02 -1.96
CA ASN A 150 -2.09 25.26 -0.71
C ASN A 150 -3.41 25.38 0.04
N ASP A 151 -4.35 24.50 -0.29
CA ASP A 151 -5.69 24.51 0.28
C ASP A 151 -5.74 23.90 1.69
N THR A 152 -6.69 24.35 2.50
CA THR A 152 -7.03 23.76 3.79
C THR A 152 -8.46 23.26 3.78
N ILE A 153 -8.65 21.94 3.84
CA ILE A 153 -9.95 21.30 3.76
C ILE A 153 -10.18 20.52 5.04
N ASN A 154 -11.07 21.03 5.90
CA ASN A 154 -11.71 20.22 6.94
C ASN A 154 -13.06 19.78 6.40
N SER A 155 -13.25 18.49 6.12
CA SER A 155 -14.49 18.02 5.50
C SER A 155 -15.71 18.11 6.44
N GLY A 156 -15.49 18.19 7.75
CA GLY A 156 -16.54 17.94 8.73
C GLY A 156 -17.04 16.48 8.66
N ASN A 157 -18.18 16.23 9.29
CA ASN A 157 -18.81 14.91 9.26
C ASN A 157 -19.68 14.74 8.00
N GLY A 158 -19.97 13.49 7.63
CA GLY A 158 -20.78 13.15 6.47
C GLY A 158 -19.99 12.40 5.42
N ASP A 159 -20.64 12.03 4.33
CA ASP A 159 -19.99 11.32 3.22
C ASP A 159 -19.47 12.35 2.21
N ASN A 160 -18.17 12.65 2.25
CA ASN A 160 -17.58 13.71 1.45
C ASN A 160 -16.74 13.18 0.29
N THR A 161 -16.80 13.85 -0.85
CA THR A 161 -15.91 13.62 -1.99
C THR A 161 -14.99 14.83 -2.12
N ILE A 162 -13.69 14.61 -2.21
CA ILE A 162 -12.68 15.66 -2.19
C ILE A 162 -11.70 15.45 -3.35
N ASN A 163 -11.49 16.49 -4.15
CA ASN A 163 -10.31 16.62 -5.01
C ASN A 163 -9.63 17.94 -4.64
N ALA A 164 -8.47 17.87 -4.01
CA ALA A 164 -7.76 19.05 -3.53
C ALA A 164 -6.86 19.72 -4.60
N GLY A 165 -6.86 19.21 -5.83
CA GLY A 165 -6.02 19.73 -6.90
C GLY A 165 -4.51 19.59 -6.59
N GLY A 166 -3.73 20.50 -7.17
CA GLY A 166 -2.28 20.54 -7.02
C GLY A 166 -1.83 21.23 -5.73
N GLY A 167 -0.53 21.55 -5.64
CA GLY A 167 0.04 22.25 -4.49
C GLY A 167 0.25 21.37 -3.25
N ALA A 168 0.29 21.98 -2.07
CA ALA A 168 0.51 21.27 -0.80
C ALA A 168 -0.66 21.49 0.15
N ASN A 169 -1.64 20.60 0.06
CA ASN A 169 -2.92 20.77 0.74
C ASN A 169 -2.92 20.10 2.12
N GLN A 170 -3.67 20.70 3.06
CA GLN A 170 -4.00 20.09 4.34
C GLN A 170 -5.45 19.59 4.32
N ILE A 171 -5.63 18.28 4.41
CA ILE A 171 -6.95 17.63 4.36
C ILE A 171 -7.21 16.93 5.68
N ILE A 172 -8.24 17.36 6.40
CA ILE A 172 -8.71 16.78 7.65
C ILE A 172 -10.08 16.19 7.40
N LEU A 173 -10.19 14.87 7.48
CA LEU A 173 -11.42 14.13 7.25
C LEU A 173 -12.13 13.88 8.58
N GLY A 174 -13.43 14.15 8.60
CA GLY A 174 -14.31 13.77 9.69
C GLY A 174 -14.84 12.34 9.58
N SER A 175 -15.84 12.03 10.39
CA SER A 175 -16.54 10.75 10.34
C SER A 175 -17.44 10.65 9.10
N GLY A 176 -17.85 9.43 8.76
CA GLY A 176 -18.58 9.12 7.52
C GLY A 176 -17.73 8.30 6.56
N VAL A 177 -18.18 8.18 5.32
CA VAL A 177 -17.44 7.55 4.23
C VAL A 177 -16.90 8.63 3.30
N ASN A 178 -15.61 8.93 3.37
CA ASN A 178 -15.02 9.96 2.52
C ASN A 178 -14.17 9.37 1.40
N SER A 179 -14.19 10.05 0.25
CA SER A 179 -13.33 9.77 -0.90
C SER A 179 -12.44 10.96 -1.18
N VAL A 180 -11.13 10.73 -1.30
CA VAL A 180 -10.14 11.77 -1.59
C VAL A 180 -9.32 11.39 -2.82
N ILE A 181 -9.16 12.34 -3.73
CA ILE A 181 -8.17 12.32 -4.80
C ILE A 181 -7.18 13.45 -4.52
N SER A 182 -5.91 13.08 -4.37
CA SER A 182 -4.80 14.01 -4.14
C SER A 182 -3.90 14.05 -5.37
N GLU A 183 -3.72 15.24 -5.94
CA GLU A 183 -2.88 15.48 -7.12
C GLU A 183 -1.60 16.26 -6.75
N GLY A 184 -1.49 16.73 -5.50
CA GLY A 184 -0.39 17.52 -4.94
C GLY A 184 0.56 16.74 -4.03
N GLN A 185 1.30 17.48 -3.18
CA GLN A 185 2.06 16.98 -2.03
C GLN A 185 1.25 17.28 -0.76
N ASP A 186 0.34 16.37 -0.42
CA ASP A 186 -0.70 16.68 0.55
C ASP A 186 -0.41 16.06 1.92
N THR A 187 -1.04 16.62 2.95
CA THR A 187 -1.16 16.01 4.28
C THR A 187 -2.61 15.67 4.53
N ILE A 188 -2.91 14.38 4.65
CA ILE A 188 -4.27 13.85 4.79
C ILE A 188 -4.38 13.15 6.13
N THR A 189 -5.32 13.59 6.98
CA THR A 189 -5.51 13.02 8.32
C THR A 189 -6.96 12.66 8.58
N ALA A 190 -7.19 11.54 9.27
CA ALA A 190 -8.52 11.13 9.71
C ALA A 190 -8.44 10.31 10.99
N SER A 191 -9.24 10.65 12.00
CA SER A 191 -9.27 9.90 13.27
C SER A 191 -10.41 8.89 13.38
N SER A 192 -11.38 8.93 12.46
CA SER A 192 -12.55 8.04 12.43
C SER A 192 -13.16 8.00 11.04
N GLY A 193 -14.20 7.18 10.85
CA GLY A 193 -14.85 6.99 9.54
C GLY A 193 -14.08 6.03 8.63
N THR A 194 -14.66 5.77 7.46
CA THR A 194 -14.06 4.95 6.40
C THR A 194 -13.51 5.87 5.34
N GLN A 195 -12.23 5.72 5.01
CA GLN A 195 -11.54 6.61 4.08
C GLN A 195 -11.12 5.85 2.83
N SER A 196 -11.39 6.44 1.66
CA SER A 196 -10.90 5.95 0.37
C SER A 196 -10.04 7.03 -0.27
N ILE A 197 -8.73 6.85 -0.24
CA ILE A 197 -7.75 7.87 -0.65
C ILE A 197 -6.98 7.37 -1.86
N THR A 198 -6.91 8.19 -2.91
CA THR A 198 -6.06 7.97 -4.08
C THR A 198 -5.03 9.08 -4.17
N LEU A 199 -3.75 8.70 -4.19
CA LEU A 199 -2.60 9.59 -4.29
C LEU A 199 -2.06 9.50 -5.73
N ASN A 200 -2.26 10.54 -6.52
CA ASN A 200 -1.79 10.62 -7.91
C ASN A 200 -0.63 11.60 -8.09
N GLY A 201 -0.38 12.43 -7.07
CA GLY A 201 0.53 13.56 -7.11
C GLY A 201 1.97 13.23 -6.72
N ALA A 202 2.57 14.21 -6.04
CA ALA A 202 3.87 14.09 -5.41
C ALA A 202 3.75 13.42 -4.03
N SER A 203 4.90 13.12 -3.42
CA SER A 203 4.98 12.46 -2.12
C SER A 203 4.16 13.18 -1.06
N SER A 204 3.13 12.53 -0.56
CA SER A 204 2.16 12.97 0.43
C SER A 204 2.34 12.24 1.76
N THR A 205 1.75 12.79 2.82
CA THR A 205 1.65 12.16 4.14
C THR A 205 0.19 11.83 4.43
N VAL A 206 -0.09 10.58 4.77
CA VAL A 206 -1.43 10.08 5.10
C VAL A 206 -1.38 9.45 6.48
N ASP A 207 -2.26 9.88 7.37
CA ASP A 207 -2.46 9.27 8.70
C ASP A 207 -3.96 9.09 8.96
N VAL A 208 -4.44 7.87 8.75
CA VAL A 208 -5.87 7.54 8.82
C VAL A 208 -6.15 6.34 9.70
N GLY A 209 -7.34 6.35 10.30
CA GLY A 209 -7.80 5.27 11.17
C GLY A 209 -8.16 3.96 10.44
N ASP A 210 -8.88 3.12 11.18
CA ASP A 210 -9.32 1.79 10.73
C ASP A 210 -10.20 1.82 9.48
N ASN A 211 -10.28 0.69 8.79
CA ASN A 211 -11.14 0.48 7.61
C ASN A 211 -10.82 1.45 6.46
N SER A 212 -9.56 1.83 6.31
CA SER A 212 -9.12 2.75 5.26
C SER A 212 -8.60 2.00 4.04
N LEU A 213 -8.89 2.55 2.86
CA LEU A 213 -8.30 2.15 1.60
C LEU A 213 -7.41 3.31 1.13
N VAL A 214 -6.11 3.05 0.95
CA VAL A 214 -5.16 4.02 0.39
C VAL A 214 -4.54 3.42 -0.87
N THR A 215 -4.60 4.13 -1.98
CA THR A 215 -4.02 3.74 -3.26
C THR A 215 -3.00 4.77 -3.71
N SER A 216 -1.74 4.35 -3.83
CA SER A 216 -0.63 5.15 -4.33
C SER A 216 -0.41 4.86 -5.81
N ASN A 217 -0.84 5.81 -6.65
CA ASN A 217 -0.54 5.84 -8.09
C ASN A 217 0.58 6.87 -8.40
N ALA A 218 1.19 7.46 -7.37
CA ALA A 218 2.23 8.47 -7.50
C ALA A 218 3.41 7.91 -8.31
N PRO A 219 3.75 8.48 -9.49
CA PRO A 219 4.74 7.90 -10.39
C PRO A 219 6.14 7.77 -9.79
N LEU A 220 6.48 8.65 -8.84
CA LEU A 220 7.80 8.68 -8.19
C LEU A 220 7.76 8.09 -6.77
N GLY A 221 6.59 7.63 -6.29
CA GLY A 221 6.38 7.10 -4.94
C GLY A 221 6.84 8.06 -3.84
N GLY A 222 7.30 7.49 -2.73
CA GLY A 222 7.78 8.21 -1.56
C GLY A 222 6.68 8.66 -0.62
N GLU A 223 5.50 8.03 -0.71
CA GLU A 223 4.39 8.29 0.18
C GLU A 223 4.72 7.88 1.62
N ASN A 224 4.25 8.64 2.60
CA ASN A 224 4.29 8.24 4.01
C ASN A 224 2.86 7.92 4.48
N ILE A 225 2.53 6.65 4.54
CA ILE A 225 1.16 6.16 4.74
C ILE A 225 1.07 5.46 6.10
N THR A 226 0.24 5.96 6.99
CA THR A 226 -0.15 5.30 8.24
C THR A 226 -1.63 4.95 8.20
N VAL A 227 -1.96 3.69 8.45
CA VAL A 227 -3.35 3.19 8.48
C VAL A 227 -3.64 2.36 9.72
N GLY A 228 -4.88 2.44 10.20
CA GLY A 228 -5.40 1.60 11.29
C GLY A 228 -5.74 0.16 10.87
N SER A 229 -6.48 -0.54 11.73
CA SER A 229 -6.90 -1.93 11.56
C SER A 229 -7.82 -2.13 10.37
N ASN A 230 -7.85 -3.34 9.81
CA ASN A 230 -8.71 -3.70 8.67
C ASN A 230 -8.54 -2.78 7.45
N SER A 231 -7.37 -2.18 7.30
CA SER A 231 -7.07 -1.28 6.19
C SER A 231 -6.37 -2.03 5.05
N THR A 232 -6.54 -1.53 3.84
CA THR A 232 -5.83 -2.00 2.64
C THR A 232 -5.02 -0.86 2.04
N VAL A 233 -3.74 -1.10 1.78
CA VAL A 233 -2.87 -0.17 1.09
C VAL A 233 -2.41 -0.78 -0.22
N TYR A 234 -2.61 -0.09 -1.33
CA TYR A 234 -1.94 -0.35 -2.59
C TYR A 234 -0.76 0.62 -2.68
N GLY A 235 0.43 0.15 -2.30
CA GLY A 235 1.67 0.93 -2.41
C GLY A 235 2.09 1.09 -3.87
N SER A 236 2.91 2.09 -4.14
CA SER A 236 3.42 2.35 -5.48
C SER A 236 4.26 1.16 -5.98
N ASN A 237 4.12 0.88 -7.28
CA ASN A 237 4.88 -0.12 -8.03
C ASN A 237 5.78 0.57 -9.07
N SER A 238 6.43 1.67 -8.68
CA SER A 238 7.23 2.45 -9.63
C SER A 238 8.55 1.74 -9.94
N THR A 239 8.78 1.48 -11.23
CA THR A 239 10.05 1.00 -11.77
C THR A 239 10.88 2.13 -12.37
N ILE A 240 10.49 3.40 -12.15
CA ILE A 240 11.19 4.56 -12.69
C ILE A 240 12.49 4.77 -11.92
N SER A 241 13.59 4.99 -12.65
CA SER A 241 14.88 5.29 -12.01
C SER A 241 14.80 6.57 -11.19
N GLY A 242 15.19 6.49 -9.91
CA GLY A 242 15.10 7.59 -8.96
C GLY A 242 13.74 7.72 -8.25
N ALA A 243 12.77 6.84 -8.54
CA ALA A 243 11.59 6.70 -7.69
C ALA A 243 11.98 6.29 -6.27
N LYS A 244 11.24 6.79 -5.29
CA LYS A 244 11.39 6.44 -3.88
C LYS A 244 10.33 5.40 -3.53
N GLY A 245 10.70 4.40 -2.73
CA GLY A 245 9.71 3.50 -2.17
C GLY A 245 8.85 4.20 -1.12
N ASP A 246 7.62 3.73 -0.98
CA ASP A 246 6.69 4.22 0.03
C ASP A 246 7.11 3.75 1.43
N THR A 247 6.82 4.55 2.45
CA THR A 247 6.87 4.14 3.86
C THR A 247 5.46 3.88 4.32
N ILE A 248 5.13 2.60 4.57
CA ILE A 248 3.81 2.14 4.97
C ILE A 248 3.88 1.64 6.41
N SER A 249 3.12 2.30 7.29
CA SER A 249 2.99 1.97 8.71
C SER A 249 1.59 1.43 9.00
N LEU A 250 1.53 0.22 9.50
CA LEU A 250 0.30 -0.47 9.87
C LEU A 250 0.14 -0.38 11.39
N SER A 251 -0.57 0.64 11.87
CA SER A 251 -0.70 0.93 13.31
C SER A 251 -1.78 0.09 14.00
N GLY A 252 -2.64 -0.56 13.21
CA GLY A 252 -3.71 -1.44 13.68
C GLY A 252 -3.28 -2.85 14.07
N SER A 253 -4.26 -3.74 14.23
CA SER A 253 -4.03 -5.16 14.54
C SER A 253 -4.06 -6.07 13.32
N THR A 254 -4.66 -5.61 12.21
CA THR A 254 -4.80 -6.36 10.96
C THR A 254 -4.78 -5.40 9.77
N GLY A 255 -4.42 -5.91 8.59
CA GLY A 255 -4.42 -5.13 7.37
C GLY A 255 -3.78 -5.91 6.22
N THR A 256 -3.86 -5.33 5.02
CA THR A 256 -3.24 -5.89 3.82
C THR A 256 -2.51 -4.81 3.05
N VAL A 257 -1.30 -5.12 2.60
CA VAL A 257 -0.54 -4.29 1.67
C VAL A 257 -0.39 -5.04 0.36
N PHE A 258 -0.63 -4.34 -0.75
CA PHE A 258 -0.29 -4.77 -2.10
C PHE A 258 0.80 -3.83 -2.63
N GLY A 259 1.87 -4.36 -3.22
CA GLY A 259 2.97 -3.51 -3.71
C GLY A 259 3.84 -2.96 -2.58
N GLY A 260 4.36 -1.74 -2.76
CA GLY A 260 5.32 -1.11 -1.84
C GLY A 260 6.77 -1.30 -2.30
N ASN A 261 7.00 -1.19 -3.61
CA ASN A 261 8.27 -1.52 -4.23
C ASN A 261 9.38 -0.58 -3.77
N GLN A 262 10.55 -1.12 -3.45
CA GLN A 262 11.69 -0.38 -2.89
C GLN A 262 11.36 0.33 -1.56
N GLY A 263 10.21 0.01 -0.96
CA GLY A 263 9.65 0.69 0.20
C GLY A 263 9.90 -0.02 1.51
N THR A 264 9.38 0.57 2.59
CA THR A 264 9.36 -0.03 3.92
C THR A 264 7.92 -0.28 4.33
N ILE A 265 7.63 -1.49 4.81
CA ILE A 265 6.32 -1.88 5.35
C ILE A 265 6.53 -2.30 6.79
N GLY A 266 5.97 -1.55 7.74
CA GLY A 266 6.22 -1.70 9.16
C GLY A 266 4.95 -1.89 10.00
N ALA A 267 5.00 -2.74 11.01
CA ALA A 267 3.96 -2.85 12.04
C ALA A 267 4.58 -3.17 13.41
N GLY A 268 4.22 -2.39 14.44
CA GLY A 268 4.73 -2.59 15.81
C GLY A 268 4.01 -3.70 16.60
N GLN A 269 2.92 -4.23 16.06
CA GLN A 269 2.05 -5.25 16.66
C GLN A 269 1.15 -5.81 15.55
N GLY A 270 0.34 -6.83 15.82
CA GLY A 270 -0.71 -7.29 14.91
C GLY A 270 -0.25 -8.26 13.82
N ASN A 271 -1.21 -8.73 13.03
CA ASN A 271 -1.02 -9.78 12.04
C ASN A 271 -1.41 -9.27 10.64
N PHE A 272 -0.50 -9.41 9.67
CA PHE A 272 -0.65 -8.74 8.37
C PHE A 272 -0.41 -9.65 7.18
N VAL A 273 -0.96 -9.22 6.05
CA VAL A 273 -0.71 -9.82 4.74
C VAL A 273 0.00 -8.80 3.87
N VAL A 274 1.11 -9.20 3.24
CA VAL A 274 1.83 -8.40 2.24
C VAL A 274 1.86 -9.20 0.95
N ASN A 275 1.34 -8.61 -0.12
CA ASN A 275 1.25 -9.22 -1.43
C ASN A 275 2.09 -8.42 -2.44
N GLN A 276 2.93 -9.11 -3.21
CA GLN A 276 3.63 -8.54 -4.37
C GLN A 276 4.44 -7.28 -4.05
N ALA A 277 5.15 -7.28 -2.92
CA ALA A 277 6.10 -6.23 -2.58
C ALA A 277 7.48 -6.62 -3.12
N ASP A 278 8.05 -5.79 -4.00
CA ASP A 278 9.36 -6.10 -4.61
C ASP A 278 10.47 -5.21 -4.05
N ASN A 279 11.67 -5.77 -3.86
CA ASN A 279 12.84 -5.05 -3.33
C ASN A 279 12.52 -4.32 -2.00
N ALA A 280 11.67 -4.90 -1.16
CA ALA A 280 11.06 -4.20 -0.04
C ALA A 280 11.71 -4.58 1.31
N ASN A 281 11.59 -3.68 2.28
CA ASN A 281 11.89 -3.98 3.68
C ASN A 281 10.60 -4.16 4.47
N VAL A 282 10.30 -5.39 4.89
CA VAL A 282 9.11 -5.75 5.66
C VAL A 282 9.50 -6.05 7.10
N ASN A 283 8.98 -5.27 8.04
CA ASN A 283 9.25 -5.42 9.48
C ASN A 283 7.94 -5.45 10.28
N ILE A 284 7.49 -6.65 10.65
CA ILE A 284 6.19 -6.89 11.30
C ILE A 284 6.40 -7.58 12.64
N ALA A 285 6.18 -6.88 13.76
CA ALA A 285 6.42 -7.47 15.07
C ALA A 285 5.59 -8.74 15.35
N GLY A 286 4.38 -8.86 14.78
CA GLY A 286 3.52 -10.04 14.90
C GLY A 286 3.63 -11.01 13.73
N ASP A 287 2.51 -11.65 13.37
CA ASP A 287 2.49 -12.66 12.31
C ASP A 287 2.39 -12.03 10.92
N LEU A 288 3.12 -12.59 9.96
CA LEU A 288 3.12 -12.16 8.56
C LEU A 288 2.74 -13.30 7.62
N ILE A 289 1.87 -13.01 6.67
CA ILE A 289 1.73 -13.79 5.44
C ILE A 289 2.29 -12.95 4.29
N PHE A 290 3.35 -13.41 3.65
CA PHE A 290 3.94 -12.76 2.47
C PHE A 290 3.68 -13.59 1.22
N ARG A 291 3.27 -12.96 0.11
CA ARG A 291 2.92 -13.66 -1.13
C ARG A 291 3.48 -12.96 -2.36
N GLY A 292 4.30 -13.67 -3.13
CA GLY A 292 4.57 -13.36 -4.53
C GLY A 292 5.28 -12.03 -4.80
N GLY A 293 6.08 -11.54 -3.85
CA GLY A 293 7.05 -10.47 -4.13
C GLY A 293 8.30 -11.00 -4.82
N THR A 294 9.11 -10.10 -5.38
CA THR A 294 10.33 -10.41 -6.15
C THR A 294 11.51 -9.52 -5.72
N GLY A 295 12.70 -9.79 -6.26
CA GLY A 295 13.91 -9.03 -5.97
C GLY A 295 14.41 -9.21 -4.54
N GLU A 296 15.34 -8.33 -4.13
CA GLU A 296 15.98 -8.40 -2.82
C GLU A 296 15.04 -7.89 -1.72
N THR A 297 14.35 -8.81 -1.04
CA THR A 297 13.36 -8.46 -0.01
C THR A 297 13.83 -8.89 1.36
N THR A 298 13.83 -7.97 2.33
CA THR A 298 14.10 -8.31 3.73
C THR A 298 12.79 -8.49 4.49
N ILE A 299 12.65 -9.59 5.23
CA ILE A 299 11.49 -9.88 6.07
C ILE A 299 11.96 -10.14 7.49
N SER A 300 11.62 -9.25 8.41
CA SER A 300 11.68 -9.51 9.85
C SER A 300 10.25 -9.62 10.38
N ALA A 301 9.91 -10.78 10.96
CA ALA A 301 8.57 -10.97 11.51
C ALA A 301 8.55 -11.86 12.74
N GLY A 302 7.55 -11.70 13.62
CA GLY A 302 7.35 -12.60 14.77
C GLY A 302 7.30 -14.05 14.32
N LYS A 303 6.37 -14.33 13.41
CA LYS A 303 6.24 -15.56 12.63
C LYS A 303 5.89 -15.19 11.20
N SER A 304 6.48 -15.86 10.21
CA SER A 304 6.12 -15.64 8.81
C SER A 304 5.67 -16.92 8.11
N THR A 305 4.74 -16.76 7.16
CA THR A 305 4.47 -17.71 6.09
C THR A 305 4.71 -17.01 4.76
N VAL A 306 5.76 -17.41 4.06
CA VAL A 306 6.22 -16.79 2.83
C VAL A 306 5.97 -17.73 1.66
N PHE A 307 5.22 -17.26 0.69
CA PHE A 307 5.06 -17.90 -0.61
C PHE A 307 5.90 -17.14 -1.63
N GLY A 308 6.89 -17.84 -2.20
CA GLY A 308 7.84 -17.27 -3.15
C GLY A 308 7.21 -16.86 -4.49
N ALA A 309 8.07 -16.33 -5.37
CA ALA A 309 7.83 -16.10 -6.79
C ALA A 309 9.18 -16.09 -7.53
N ASP A 310 9.14 -16.25 -8.85
CA ASP A 310 10.33 -16.20 -9.70
C ASP A 310 11.13 -14.90 -9.46
N GLY A 311 12.41 -15.05 -9.14
CA GLY A 311 13.32 -13.94 -8.87
C GLY A 311 13.21 -13.36 -7.46
N LEU A 312 12.56 -14.04 -6.51
CA LEU A 312 12.58 -13.63 -5.10
C LEU A 312 13.91 -14.03 -4.44
N ASP A 313 14.62 -13.03 -3.94
CA ASP A 313 15.77 -13.20 -3.06
C ASP A 313 15.42 -12.67 -1.66
N VAL A 314 14.91 -13.55 -0.80
CA VAL A 314 14.46 -13.17 0.54
C VAL A 314 15.56 -13.34 1.58
N THR A 315 15.83 -12.28 2.35
CA THR A 315 16.57 -12.37 3.62
C THR A 315 15.57 -12.33 4.77
N MET A 316 15.53 -13.37 5.58
CA MET A 316 14.50 -13.57 6.60
C MET A 316 15.05 -13.60 8.02
N ASP A 317 14.34 -12.97 8.94
CA ASP A 317 14.55 -13.09 10.38
C ASP A 317 13.23 -13.32 11.11
N ALA A 318 12.97 -14.57 11.51
CA ALA A 318 11.91 -14.91 12.44
C ALA A 318 12.30 -14.51 13.88
N THR A 319 11.45 -13.73 14.55
CA THR A 319 11.81 -13.05 15.81
C THR A 319 11.07 -13.56 17.04
N SER A 320 10.03 -14.38 16.89
CA SER A 320 9.24 -14.90 18.02
C SER A 320 8.82 -16.38 17.90
N ALA A 321 8.74 -16.94 16.70
CA ALA A 321 8.38 -18.34 16.47
C ALA A 321 8.92 -18.86 15.14
N SER A 322 8.79 -20.16 14.89
CA SER A 322 9.23 -20.76 13.63
C SER A 322 8.44 -20.26 12.42
N SER A 323 9.13 -20.09 11.29
CA SER A 323 8.56 -19.57 10.05
C SER A 323 8.53 -20.62 8.94
N LEU A 324 7.63 -20.42 7.97
CA LEU A 324 7.45 -21.28 6.81
C LEU A 324 7.81 -20.50 5.54
N PHE A 325 8.66 -21.08 4.70
CA PHE A 325 8.94 -20.63 3.35
C PHE A 325 8.53 -21.73 2.36
N VAL A 326 7.79 -21.34 1.33
CA VAL A 326 7.36 -22.23 0.24
C VAL A 326 7.79 -21.58 -1.07
N ALA A 327 8.79 -22.16 -1.73
CA ALA A 327 9.19 -21.79 -3.07
C ALA A 327 8.10 -22.16 -4.07
N THR A 328 8.08 -21.47 -5.21
CA THR A 328 7.05 -21.63 -6.25
C THR A 328 7.70 -22.03 -7.57
N VAL A 329 7.57 -21.25 -8.63
CA VAL A 329 8.28 -21.48 -9.89
C VAL A 329 9.29 -20.37 -10.08
N GLY A 330 10.43 -20.71 -10.67
CA GLY A 330 11.50 -19.76 -10.95
C GLY A 330 12.73 -19.99 -10.09
N ASN A 331 13.66 -19.03 -10.12
CA ASN A 331 14.82 -19.09 -9.23
C ASN A 331 14.51 -18.30 -7.96
N GLU A 332 14.67 -18.94 -6.81
CA GLU A 332 14.38 -18.33 -5.51
C GLU A 332 15.50 -18.58 -4.50
N THR A 333 15.84 -17.55 -3.73
CA THR A 333 16.77 -17.63 -2.60
C THR A 333 16.04 -17.34 -1.31
N LEU A 334 16.22 -18.22 -0.32
CA LEU A 334 15.93 -17.97 1.09
C LEU A 334 17.24 -17.89 1.86
N ASN A 335 17.49 -16.75 2.50
CA ASN A 335 18.57 -16.57 3.45
C ASN A 335 18.02 -16.23 4.84
N ALA A 336 17.94 -17.23 5.73
CA ALA A 336 17.49 -17.05 7.10
C ALA A 336 18.62 -17.20 8.14
N ALA A 337 19.87 -16.96 7.73
CA ALA A 337 21.06 -17.16 8.58
C ALA A 337 21.05 -16.35 9.89
N SER A 338 20.33 -15.22 9.95
CA SER A 338 20.18 -14.42 11.16
C SER A 338 19.14 -14.97 12.15
N SER A 339 18.31 -15.91 11.71
CA SER A 339 17.16 -16.35 12.49
C SER A 339 17.54 -17.32 13.60
N VAL A 340 16.98 -17.10 14.79
CA VAL A 340 17.19 -17.96 15.97
C VAL A 340 16.07 -18.97 16.19
N PHE A 341 14.95 -18.78 15.51
CA PHE A 341 13.84 -19.72 15.47
C PHE A 341 13.93 -20.60 14.23
N GLY A 342 13.34 -21.79 14.30
CA GLY A 342 13.40 -22.75 13.20
C GLY A 342 12.69 -22.27 11.93
N ILE A 343 13.25 -22.63 10.79
CA ILE A 343 12.78 -22.31 9.46
C ILE A 343 12.40 -23.61 8.77
N HIS A 344 11.14 -23.70 8.34
CA HIS A 344 10.67 -24.78 7.50
C HIS A 344 10.60 -24.27 6.06
N ALA A 345 11.54 -24.69 5.23
CA ALA A 345 11.64 -24.28 3.84
C ALA A 345 11.32 -25.46 2.91
N PHE A 346 10.38 -25.26 2.00
CA PHE A 346 9.99 -26.25 1.00
C PHE A 346 10.27 -25.71 -0.39
N GLY A 347 11.10 -26.42 -1.15
CA GLY A 347 11.37 -26.15 -2.54
C GLY A 347 10.16 -26.40 -3.45
N ALA A 348 10.24 -25.90 -4.67
CA ALA A 348 9.22 -26.00 -5.71
C ALA A 348 8.80 -27.44 -6.00
N ASP A 349 7.51 -27.66 -6.27
CA ASP A 349 6.99 -28.97 -6.74
C ASP A 349 6.95 -29.08 -8.27
N SER A 350 7.30 -28.02 -8.99
CA SER A 350 7.24 -27.99 -10.46
C SER A 350 8.18 -26.96 -11.08
N GLY A 351 8.61 -27.20 -12.32
CA GLY A 351 9.48 -26.31 -13.08
C GLY A 351 10.96 -26.69 -13.00
N THR A 352 11.81 -25.94 -13.72
CA THR A 352 13.28 -26.08 -13.64
C THR A 352 13.82 -24.89 -12.85
N THR A 353 13.92 -25.06 -11.53
CA THR A 353 14.25 -24.00 -10.58
C THR A 353 15.66 -24.19 -10.03
N GLN A 354 16.43 -23.12 -9.84
CA GLN A 354 17.60 -23.12 -8.96
C GLN A 354 17.18 -22.51 -7.63
N GLN A 355 17.33 -23.29 -6.55
CA GLN A 355 16.93 -22.87 -5.21
C GLN A 355 18.16 -22.76 -4.32
N ILE A 356 18.18 -21.74 -3.46
CA ILE A 356 19.14 -21.62 -2.36
C ILE A 356 18.33 -21.49 -1.08
N MET A 357 18.56 -22.37 -0.11
CA MET A 357 17.90 -22.34 1.19
C MET A 357 18.94 -22.37 2.30
N ILE A 358 18.98 -21.30 3.10
CA ILE A 358 19.89 -21.15 4.23
C ILE A 358 19.04 -21.01 5.49
N GLY A 359 19.16 -21.98 6.40
CA GLY A 359 18.60 -21.96 7.75
C GLY A 359 19.38 -21.05 8.71
N GLY A 360 18.97 -21.05 9.96
CA GLY A 360 19.51 -20.21 11.02
C GLY A 360 20.22 -21.02 12.10
N THR A 361 20.05 -20.59 13.36
CA THR A 361 20.57 -21.33 14.53
C THR A 361 19.50 -22.19 15.21
N GLY A 362 18.24 -22.04 14.79
CA GLY A 362 17.11 -22.87 15.20
C GLY A 362 17.18 -24.29 14.62
N ALA A 363 16.16 -25.10 14.90
CA ALA A 363 16.03 -26.41 14.26
C ALA A 363 15.32 -26.22 12.91
N ASP A 364 16.07 -26.33 11.83
CA ASP A 364 15.57 -26.04 10.49
C ASP A 364 15.16 -27.32 9.75
N THR A 365 14.19 -27.20 8.85
CA THR A 365 13.78 -28.26 7.93
C THR A 365 13.83 -27.70 6.52
N LEU A 366 14.80 -28.16 5.74
CA LEU A 366 15.06 -27.69 4.38
C LEU A 366 14.77 -28.83 3.41
N VAL A 367 13.64 -28.74 2.70
CA VAL A 367 13.19 -29.78 1.77
C VAL A 367 13.44 -29.32 0.35
N ALA A 368 14.26 -30.05 -0.39
CA ALA A 368 14.52 -29.75 -1.79
C ALA A 368 13.27 -29.94 -2.66
N GLY A 369 13.19 -29.13 -3.72
CA GLY A 369 12.16 -29.22 -4.74
C GLY A 369 12.67 -29.84 -6.05
N THR A 370 11.94 -29.56 -7.14
CA THR A 370 12.40 -29.79 -8.52
C THR A 370 13.63 -28.93 -8.84
N GLY A 371 14.43 -29.35 -9.81
CA GLY A 371 15.64 -28.62 -10.20
C GLY A 371 16.72 -28.64 -9.12
N ASN A 372 17.81 -27.93 -9.36
CA ASN A 372 18.96 -27.98 -8.47
C ASN A 372 18.70 -27.14 -7.21
N ALA A 373 19.17 -27.61 -6.06
CA ALA A 373 19.08 -26.86 -4.81
C ALA A 373 20.37 -26.90 -3.99
N THR A 374 20.71 -25.76 -3.38
CA THR A 374 21.78 -25.64 -2.40
C THR A 374 21.16 -25.41 -1.03
N LEU A 375 21.43 -26.30 -0.09
CA LEU A 375 20.88 -26.29 1.27
C LEU A 375 22.01 -26.04 2.27
N THR A 376 21.82 -25.08 3.16
CA THR A 376 22.72 -24.79 4.28
C THR A 376 21.89 -24.79 5.54
N GLY A 377 22.10 -25.74 6.45
CA GLY A 377 21.32 -25.86 7.67
C GLY A 377 21.58 -24.71 8.64
N GLY A 378 22.85 -24.30 8.78
CA GLY A 378 23.28 -23.38 9.81
C GLY A 378 23.73 -24.11 11.08
N SER A 379 24.48 -23.40 11.92
CA SER A 379 25.03 -23.95 13.17
C SER A 379 24.06 -23.75 14.33
N GLY A 380 23.80 -24.78 15.13
CA GLY A 380 22.92 -24.65 16.29
C GLY A 380 22.21 -25.95 16.61
N ALA A 381 20.89 -25.94 16.55
CA ALA A 381 20.10 -27.15 16.68
C ALA A 381 20.27 -28.07 15.46
N ALA A 382 19.83 -29.32 15.61
CA ALA A 382 19.85 -30.30 14.52
C ALA A 382 18.84 -29.91 13.42
N ASN A 383 19.30 -30.01 12.18
CA ASN A 383 18.54 -29.68 10.97
C ASN A 383 18.11 -30.95 10.23
N VAL A 384 17.05 -30.83 9.44
CA VAL A 384 16.53 -31.88 8.57
C VAL A 384 16.66 -31.44 7.12
N PHE A 385 17.32 -32.26 6.29
CA PHE A 385 17.47 -32.06 4.85
C PHE A 385 16.60 -33.08 4.11
N GLY A 386 15.49 -32.63 3.51
CA GLY A 386 14.46 -33.50 2.94
C GLY A 386 14.53 -33.64 1.43
N PHE A 387 14.29 -34.87 0.93
CA PHE A 387 14.23 -35.20 -0.49
C PHE A 387 13.03 -36.13 -0.75
N ARG A 388 12.20 -35.77 -1.73
CA ARG A 388 10.91 -36.43 -2.00
C ARG A 388 10.92 -37.13 -3.35
N ASN A 389 10.68 -38.43 -3.37
CA ASN A 389 10.53 -39.17 -4.62
C ASN A 389 9.31 -38.65 -5.42
N GLY A 390 9.48 -38.48 -6.73
CA GLY A 390 8.44 -37.93 -7.63
C GLY A 390 8.43 -36.40 -7.75
N VAL A 391 9.13 -35.69 -6.87
CA VAL A 391 9.47 -34.27 -7.00
C VAL A 391 10.97 -34.10 -7.32
N ALA A 392 11.80 -34.94 -6.71
CA ALA A 392 13.23 -34.96 -6.95
C ALA A 392 13.60 -35.50 -8.34
N GLY A 393 14.89 -35.41 -8.69
CA GLY A 393 15.44 -35.86 -9.98
C GLY A 393 16.58 -34.99 -10.50
N ALA A 394 17.22 -34.20 -9.62
CA ALA A 394 18.22 -33.19 -9.96
C ALA A 394 19.48 -33.32 -9.09
N ASP A 395 20.39 -32.36 -9.23
CA ASP A 395 21.62 -32.29 -8.43
C ASP A 395 21.41 -31.34 -7.24
N TYR A 396 21.61 -31.87 -6.05
CA TYR A 396 21.46 -31.16 -4.78
C TYR A 396 22.78 -31.10 -4.02
N THR A 397 23.00 -30.00 -3.31
CA THR A 397 24.17 -29.79 -2.47
C THR A 397 23.74 -29.41 -1.07
N ILE A 398 24.26 -30.10 -0.07
CA ILE A 398 24.21 -29.71 1.33
C ILE A 398 25.60 -29.19 1.70
N THR A 399 25.71 -27.92 2.07
CA THR A 399 27.00 -27.22 2.20
C THR A 399 27.66 -27.43 3.55
N ASP A 400 26.88 -27.79 4.57
CA ASP A 400 27.31 -27.73 5.96
C ASP A 400 26.73 -28.87 6.82
N PHE A 401 26.47 -30.05 6.25
CA PHE A 401 25.80 -31.14 6.98
C PHE A 401 26.46 -31.50 8.33
N GLY A 402 27.78 -31.31 8.46
CA GLY A 402 28.51 -31.53 9.73
C GLY A 402 28.47 -30.37 10.72
N SER A 403 27.78 -29.26 10.45
CA SER A 403 27.80 -28.03 11.25
C SER A 403 27.04 -28.15 12.57
N ALA A 404 26.06 -29.05 12.65
CA ALA A 404 25.28 -29.31 13.85
C ALA A 404 25.17 -30.82 14.12
N ALA A 405 25.35 -31.21 15.39
CA ALA A 405 25.25 -32.59 15.81
C ALA A 405 23.80 -33.06 15.72
N GLY A 406 23.58 -34.18 15.03
CA GLY A 406 22.24 -34.75 14.86
C GLY A 406 21.49 -34.26 13.63
N ASN A 407 22.15 -33.55 12.71
CA ASN A 407 21.61 -33.30 11.37
C ASN A 407 21.15 -34.61 10.72
N GLN A 408 20.01 -34.57 10.03
CA GLN A 408 19.39 -35.73 9.41
C GLN A 408 19.05 -35.48 7.95
N VAL A 409 19.13 -36.54 7.16
CA VAL A 409 18.60 -36.62 5.80
C VAL A 409 17.26 -37.32 5.86
N LEU A 410 16.20 -36.64 5.45
CA LEU A 410 14.86 -37.21 5.35
C LEU A 410 14.60 -37.67 3.91
N LEU A 411 14.42 -38.98 3.70
CA LEU A 411 14.00 -39.53 2.41
C LEU A 411 12.50 -39.86 2.48
N VAL A 412 11.72 -39.31 1.56
CA VAL A 412 10.25 -39.49 1.52
C VAL A 412 9.84 -40.26 0.27
N ASP A 413 9.04 -41.31 0.45
CA ASP A 413 8.46 -42.16 -0.60
C ASP A 413 9.51 -42.94 -1.43
N TYR A 414 10.66 -43.24 -0.82
CA TYR A 414 11.72 -44.07 -1.42
C TYR A 414 11.67 -45.54 -0.94
N ASP A 415 10.78 -45.86 0.00
CA ASP A 415 10.61 -47.18 0.63
C ASP A 415 10.59 -48.35 -0.37
N LYS A 416 9.88 -48.20 -1.49
CA LYS A 416 9.71 -49.24 -2.52
C LYS A 416 11.01 -49.64 -3.23
N TYR A 417 12.01 -48.75 -3.24
CA TYR A 417 13.29 -49.01 -3.91
C TYR A 417 14.32 -49.63 -2.97
N TYR A 418 14.26 -49.29 -1.68
CA TYR A 418 15.29 -49.69 -0.71
C TYR A 418 14.81 -50.74 0.31
N GLY A 419 13.51 -51.01 0.37
CA GLY A 419 12.92 -52.06 1.21
C GLY A 419 12.51 -51.58 2.60
N GLY A 420 11.86 -50.42 2.68
CA GLY A 420 11.22 -49.87 3.88
C GLY A 420 12.13 -49.07 4.82
N SER A 421 11.58 -48.59 5.94
CA SER A 421 12.27 -47.64 6.84
C SER A 421 13.16 -48.25 7.91
N ASN A 422 14.31 -48.78 7.50
CA ASN A 422 15.27 -49.42 8.42
C ASN A 422 16.74 -49.19 8.01
N SER A 423 17.64 -49.48 8.96
CA SER A 423 19.10 -49.34 8.80
C SER A 423 19.66 -50.05 7.55
N SER A 424 19.09 -51.21 7.17
CA SER A 424 19.55 -51.95 5.99
C SER A 424 19.15 -51.27 4.68
N ALA A 425 18.01 -50.57 4.66
CA ALA A 425 17.57 -49.81 3.50
C ALA A 425 18.45 -48.57 3.29
N PHE A 426 18.76 -47.84 4.36
CA PHE A 426 19.72 -46.71 4.28
C PHE A 426 21.12 -47.17 3.89
N GLN A 427 21.56 -48.35 4.34
CA GLN A 427 22.84 -48.91 3.90
C GLN A 427 22.90 -49.11 2.38
N LYS A 428 21.80 -49.54 1.73
CA LYS A 428 21.74 -49.66 0.26
C LYS A 428 21.89 -48.32 -0.47
N VAL A 429 21.43 -47.23 0.14
CA VAL A 429 21.66 -45.86 -0.39
C VAL A 429 23.16 -45.54 -0.33
N LEU A 430 23.80 -45.87 0.80
CA LEU A 430 25.22 -45.61 1.05
C LEU A 430 26.17 -46.51 0.25
N ASP A 431 25.76 -47.73 -0.10
CA ASP A 431 26.59 -48.67 -0.87
C ASP A 431 26.97 -48.12 -2.27
N ASN A 432 26.21 -47.15 -2.78
CA ASN A 432 26.48 -46.46 -4.05
C ASN A 432 27.03 -45.03 -3.85
N ALA A 433 27.50 -44.69 -2.64
CA ALA A 433 28.08 -43.38 -2.38
C ALA A 433 29.44 -43.22 -3.09
N GLU A 434 29.64 -42.06 -3.71
CA GLU A 434 30.90 -41.65 -4.31
C GLU A 434 31.60 -40.65 -3.37
N HIS A 435 32.91 -40.80 -3.21
CA HIS A 435 33.71 -39.90 -2.38
C HIS A 435 34.69 -39.12 -3.27
N SER A 436 34.77 -37.81 -3.06
CA SER A 436 35.70 -36.96 -3.79
C SER A 436 36.41 -35.99 -2.85
N THR A 437 37.59 -35.53 -3.25
CA THR A 437 38.33 -34.49 -2.54
C THR A 437 38.67 -33.39 -3.53
N LYS A 438 38.12 -32.19 -3.32
CA LYS A 438 38.40 -31.01 -4.15
C LYS A 438 39.01 -29.92 -3.27
N ASN A 439 40.17 -29.41 -3.69
CA ASN A 439 40.92 -28.38 -2.94
C ASN A 439 41.17 -28.75 -1.45
N GLY A 440 41.37 -30.04 -1.16
CA GLY A 440 41.61 -30.53 0.21
C GLY A 440 40.35 -30.69 1.07
N VAL A 441 39.16 -30.38 0.55
CA VAL A 441 37.88 -30.63 1.21
C VAL A 441 37.29 -31.93 0.66
N ALA A 442 37.01 -32.89 1.55
CA ALA A 442 36.36 -34.14 1.19
C ALA A 442 34.85 -33.95 1.14
N SER A 443 34.20 -34.52 0.12
CA SER A 443 32.74 -34.54 -0.05
C SER A 443 32.28 -35.96 -0.36
N THR A 444 31.06 -36.29 0.07
CA THR A 444 30.37 -37.56 -0.23
C THR A 444 29.16 -37.25 -1.09
N THR A 445 28.93 -38.01 -2.15
CA THR A 445 27.74 -37.88 -3.02
C THR A 445 26.98 -39.19 -3.02
N ILE A 446 25.69 -39.16 -2.71
CA ILE A 446 24.79 -40.31 -2.88
C ILE A 446 23.95 -40.12 -4.14
N THR A 447 23.66 -41.22 -4.83
CA THR A 447 22.72 -41.24 -5.96
C THR A 447 21.48 -42.04 -5.57
N LEU A 448 20.31 -41.41 -5.65
CA LEU A 448 19.03 -42.04 -5.33
C LEU A 448 18.45 -42.79 -6.55
N ALA A 449 17.42 -43.60 -6.32
CA ALA A 449 16.83 -44.48 -7.33
C ALA A 449 16.18 -43.75 -8.51
N ASP A 450 15.84 -42.47 -8.34
CA ASP A 450 15.33 -41.58 -9.39
C ASP A 450 16.45 -40.80 -10.12
N ASN A 451 17.71 -41.12 -9.82
CA ASN A 451 18.94 -40.44 -10.28
C ASN A 451 19.20 -39.07 -9.65
N SER A 452 18.46 -38.67 -8.62
CA SER A 452 18.83 -37.52 -7.80
C SER A 452 20.23 -37.71 -7.22
N LYS A 453 21.08 -36.69 -7.31
CA LYS A 453 22.39 -36.70 -6.66
C LYS A 453 22.38 -35.73 -5.49
N ILE A 454 22.82 -36.20 -4.33
CA ILE A 454 22.94 -35.35 -3.14
C ILE A 454 24.39 -35.33 -2.72
N THR A 455 25.02 -34.17 -2.88
CA THR A 455 26.41 -33.91 -2.51
C THR A 455 26.45 -33.29 -1.11
N PHE A 456 27.24 -33.87 -0.23
CA PHE A 456 27.50 -33.40 1.13
C PHE A 456 28.89 -32.81 1.18
N ASP A 457 28.97 -31.48 1.08
CA ASP A 457 30.24 -30.78 1.10
C ASP A 457 30.88 -30.81 2.48
N GLY A 458 32.19 -31.08 2.52
CA GLY A 458 32.95 -31.18 3.77
C GLY A 458 32.69 -32.47 4.57
N VAL A 459 31.90 -33.40 4.04
CA VAL A 459 31.59 -34.68 4.70
C VAL A 459 32.31 -35.83 4.01
N SER A 460 33.26 -36.44 4.70
CA SER A 460 34.05 -37.57 4.17
C SER A 460 33.33 -38.91 4.19
N SER A 461 32.31 -39.08 5.05
CA SER A 461 31.53 -40.31 5.15
C SER A 461 30.18 -40.06 5.84
N LEU A 462 29.17 -40.85 5.46
CA LEU A 462 27.85 -40.90 6.09
C LEU A 462 27.58 -42.30 6.66
N THR A 463 26.60 -42.39 7.56
CA THR A 463 26.15 -43.63 8.20
C THR A 463 24.64 -43.76 8.11
N ALA A 464 24.12 -44.99 8.28
CA ALA A 464 22.68 -45.23 8.27
C ALA A 464 21.89 -44.47 9.37
N LYS A 465 22.56 -43.92 10.39
CA LYS A 465 21.93 -43.11 11.45
C LYS A 465 21.68 -41.67 11.03
N ASP A 466 22.36 -41.21 9.98
CA ASP A 466 22.22 -39.86 9.45
C ASP A 466 20.93 -39.71 8.63
N PHE A 467 20.15 -40.79 8.47
CA PHE A 467 18.95 -40.83 7.65
C PHE A 467 17.71 -41.19 8.47
N THR A 468 16.58 -40.58 8.11
CA THR A 468 15.26 -40.87 8.64
C THR A 468 14.19 -40.85 7.54
N GLY A 469 13.01 -41.38 7.88
CA GLY A 469 11.89 -41.53 6.94
C GLY A 469 12.10 -42.62 5.87
N PHE A 470 11.02 -43.05 5.23
CA PHE A 470 10.96 -43.69 3.92
C PHE A 470 9.50 -43.72 3.47
#